data_AF-A0A2V9FLQ6-F1
#
_entry.id   AF-A0A2V9FLQ6-F1
#
_cell.length_a   1.000
_cell.length_b   1.000
_cell.length_c   1.000
_cell.angle_alpha   90.00
_cell.angle_beta   90.00
_cell.angle_gamma   90.00
#
_symmetry.space_group_name_H-M   'P 1'
#
loop_
_entity.id
_entity.type
_entity.pdbx_description
1 polymer ?
#
loop_
_entity_poly.entity_id
_entity_poly.type
_entity_poly.pdbx_seq_one_letter_code
_entity_poly.pdbx_strand_id
1 'polypeptide(L)' 'VQGLTGKAIANRMNISPNTVKAFLRMIMIKMGVSSRSEVVIKIIMTQRQ' A
#
# COMPACT_ATOMS: atom_id res chain seq x y z
N VAL A 1 -2.99 -2.71 11.09
CA VAL A 1 -2.46 -2.99 9.73
C VAL A 1 -2.70 -4.47 9.43
N GLN A 2 -3.71 -4.82 8.62
CA GLN A 2 -4.23 -6.20 8.53
C GLN A 2 -3.32 -7.23 7.82
N GLY A 3 -2.06 -6.90 7.51
CA GLY A 3 -1.08 -7.87 6.97
C GLY A 3 -1.41 -8.51 5.61
N LEU A 4 -2.36 -7.96 4.85
CA LEU A 4 -2.87 -8.61 3.63
C LEU A 4 -1.82 -8.73 2.53
N THR A 5 -1.74 -9.92 1.93
CA THR A 5 -0.96 -10.18 0.72
C THR A 5 -1.53 -9.43 -0.48
N GLY A 6 -0.72 -9.20 -1.51
CA GLY A 6 -1.18 -8.58 -2.76
C GLY A 6 -2.32 -9.35 -3.44
N LYS A 7 -2.32 -10.69 -3.33
CA LYS A 7 -3.40 -11.55 -3.85
C LYS A 7 -4.70 -11.37 -3.05
N ALA A 8 -4.63 -11.29 -1.73
CA ALA A 8 -5.81 -11.05 -0.90
C ALA A 8 -6.44 -9.67 -1.17
N ILE A 9 -5.61 -8.65 -1.41
CA ILE A 9 -6.06 -7.30 -1.82
C ILE A 9 -6.71 -7.36 -3.21
N ALA A 10 -6.06 -8.02 -4.16
CA ALA A 10 -6.57 -8.19 -5.52
C ALA A 10 -7.98 -8.81 -5.52
N ASN A 11 -8.18 -9.90 -4.75
CA ASN A 11 -9.46 -10.56 -4.61
C ASN A 11 -10.52 -9.65 -3.97
N ARG A 12 -10.18 -8.93 -2.90
CA ARG A 12 -11.11 -8.00 -2.23
C ARG A 12 -11.52 -6.81 -3.11
N MET A 13 -10.63 -6.36 -3.98
CA MET A 13 -10.84 -5.22 -4.87
C MET A 13 -11.36 -5.62 -6.26
N ASN A 14 -11.49 -6.92 -6.55
CA ASN A 14 -11.83 -7.46 -7.87
C ASN A 14 -10.93 -6.91 -9.02
N ILE A 15 -9.62 -6.89 -8.78
CA ILE A 15 -8.60 -6.45 -9.77
C ILE A 15 -7.47 -7.47 -9.87
N SER A 16 -6.61 -7.33 -10.89
CA SER A 16 -5.44 -8.20 -11.01
C SER A 16 -4.40 -7.92 -9.91
N PRO A 17 -3.63 -8.94 -9.47
CA PRO A 17 -2.49 -8.74 -8.56
C PRO A 17 -1.44 -7.77 -9.10
N ASN A 18 -1.30 -7.63 -10.43
CA ASN A 18 -0.39 -6.66 -11.05
C ASN A 18 -0.89 -5.23 -10.88
N THR A 19 -2.20 -5.00 -10.93
CA THR A 19 -2.81 -3.71 -10.65
C THR A 19 -2.54 -3.28 -9.20
N VAL A 20 -2.61 -4.22 -8.24
CA VAL A 20 -2.22 -3.95 -6.84
C VAL A 20 -0.76 -3.51 -6.73
N LYS A 21 0.17 -4.19 -7.45
CA LYS A 21 1.59 -3.78 -7.48
C LYS A 21 1.77 -2.39 -8.05
N ALA A 22 1.07 -2.06 -9.14
CA ALA A 22 1.14 -0.75 -9.77
C ALA A 22 0.64 0.37 -8.83
N PHE A 23 -0.48 0.14 -8.13
CA PHE A 23 -0.99 1.09 -7.15
C PHE A 23 -0.05 1.27 -5.95
N LEU A 24 0.50 0.18 -5.41
CA LEU A 24 1.48 0.28 -4.33
C LEU A 24 2.74 1.04 -4.76
N ARG A 25 3.25 0.79 -5.98
CA ARG A 25 4.38 1.55 -6.53
C ARG A 25 4.04 3.04 -6.67
N MET A 26 2.85 3.36 -7.17
CA MET A 26 2.38 4.74 -7.31
C MET A 26 2.30 5.45 -5.96
N ILE A 27 1.76 4.79 -4.93
CA ILE A 27 1.70 5.31 -3.57
C ILE A 27 3.11 5.57 -3.02
N MET A 28 4.03 4.61 -3.17
CA MET A 28 5.41 4.76 -2.71
C MET A 28 6.13 5.94 -3.38
N ILE A 29 5.94 6.11 -4.70
CA ILE A 29 6.47 7.26 -5.45
C ILE A 29 5.91 8.57 -4.90
N LYS A 30 4.57 8.68 -4.75
CA LYS A 30 3.93 9.90 -4.24
C LYS A 30 4.30 10.24 -2.80
N MET A 31 4.60 9.24 -1.98
CA MET A 31 4.95 9.41 -0.57
C MET A 31 6.47 9.55 -0.34
N GLY A 32 7.29 9.40 -1.39
CA GLY A 32 8.75 9.45 -1.30
C GLY A 32 9.35 8.37 -0.41
N VAL A 33 8.83 7.15 -0.48
CA VAL A 33 9.25 6.01 0.37
C VAL A 33 9.70 4.82 -0.45
N SER A 34 10.54 3.97 0.16
CA SER A 34 11.13 2.81 -0.53
C SER A 34 10.39 1.49 -0.27
N SER A 35 9.55 1.46 0.77
CA SER A 35 8.90 0.23 1.22
C SER A 35 7.43 0.43 1.58
N ARG A 36 6.66 -0.67 1.47
CA ARG A 36 5.26 -0.71 1.93
C ARG A 36 5.14 -0.42 3.43
N SER A 37 6.14 -0.80 4.23
CA SER A 37 6.15 -0.58 5.67
C SER A 37 6.31 0.91 6.00
N GLU A 38 7.19 1.63 5.29
CA GLU A 38 7.32 3.08 5.44
C GLU A 38 6.03 3.84 5.09
N VAL A 39 5.28 3.40 4.07
CA VAL A 39 3.94 3.96 3.76
C VAL A 39 3.05 3.89 5.01
N VAL A 40 3.01 2.71 5.65
CA VAL A 40 2.19 2.48 6.84
C VAL A 40 2.67 3.33 8.02
N ILE A 41 3.97 3.41 8.26
CA ILE A 41 4.56 4.25 9.32
C ILE A 41 4.17 5.71 9.10
N LYS A 42 4.37 6.26 7.89
CA LYS A 42 4.00 7.65 7.58
C LYS A 42 2.52 7.92 7.81
N ILE A 43 1.62 7.03 7.37
CA ILE A 43 0.16 7.19 7.60
C ILE A 43 -0.15 7.25 9.11
N ILE A 44 0.42 6.35 9.91
CA ILE A 44 0.20 6.32 11.37
C ILE A 44 0.72 7.61 12.02
N MET A 45 1.88 8.13 11.58
CA MET A 45 2.46 9.36 12.13
C MET A 45 1.68 10.61 11.71
N THR A 46 1.19 10.68 10.46
CA THR A 46 0.40 11.81 9.95
C THR A 46 -1.00 11.86 10.57
N GLN A 47 -1.61 10.72 10.91
CA GLN A 47 -2.95 10.63 11.54
C GLN A 47 -2.98 11.10 13.01
N ARG A 48 -1.84 11.52 13.59
CA ARG A 48 -1.77 12.06 14.97
C ARG A 48 -1.86 13.59 15.05
N GLN A 49 -2.26 14.25 13.97
CA GLN A 49 -2.60 15.68 13.95
C GLN A 49 -4.10 15.85 13.77
#